data_AF-A0A4R6S946-F1
#
_entry.id   AF-A0A4R6S946-F1
#
_cell.length_a   1.000
_cell.length_b   1.000
_cell.length_c   1.000
_cell.angle_alpha   90.00
_cell.angle_beta   90.00
_cell.angle_gamma   90.00
#
_symmetry.space_group_name_H-M   'P 1'
#
loop_
_entity.id
_entity.type
_entity.pdbx_description
1 polymer ?
#
loop_
_entity_poly.entity_id
_entity_poly.type
_entity_poly.pdbx_seq_one_letter_code
_entity_poly.pdbx_strand_id
1 'polypeptide(L)'
;MTEEPKAGSWDYDKLLISAISLVNPHLGRYALHLVDVDAGRGEQLPPAEELQLGRAVVELGVDIQRRAEQRGGELPGATAAGGQAVDEEA
;
A
#
# COMPACT_ATOMS: atom_id res chain seq x y z
N MET A 1 2.48 -24.48 -15.23
CA MET A 1 2.58 -23.01 -15.31
C MET A 1 1.21 -22.48 -14.94
N THR A 2 1.07 -21.90 -13.74
CA THR A 2 -0.15 -21.20 -13.35
C THR A 2 -0.07 -19.82 -13.98
N GLU A 3 -0.96 -19.50 -14.92
CA GLU A 3 -1.02 -18.15 -15.47
C GLU A 3 -1.43 -17.19 -14.36
N GLU A 4 -0.69 -16.08 -14.21
CA GLU A 4 -1.10 -15.00 -13.32
C GLU A 4 -2.42 -14.40 -13.84
N PRO A 5 -3.41 -14.16 -12.97
CA PRO A 5 -4.69 -13.62 -13.40
C PRO A 5 -4.51 -12.22 -13.96
N LYS A 6 -5.06 -12.00 -15.16
CA LYS A 6 -5.02 -10.71 -15.84
C LYS A 6 -5.66 -9.62 -14.97
N ALA A 7 -4.99 -8.49 -14.80
CA ALA A 7 -5.58 -7.35 -14.11
C ALA A 7 -6.88 -6.89 -14.79
N GLY A 8 -7.85 -6.46 -13.99
CA GLY A 8 -9.21 -6.19 -14.47
C GLY A 8 -10.12 -7.43 -14.59
N SER A 9 -9.59 -8.65 -14.49
CA SER A 9 -10.41 -9.87 -14.38
C SER A 9 -11.00 -10.02 -12.98
N TRP A 10 -12.10 -10.78 -12.88
CA TRP A 10 -12.71 -11.10 -11.59
C TRP A 10 -11.76 -11.87 -10.66
N ASP A 11 -10.91 -12.75 -11.19
CA ASP A 11 -9.95 -13.50 -10.38
C ASP A 11 -8.83 -12.60 -9.84
N TYR A 12 -8.39 -11.62 -10.63
CA TYR A 12 -7.50 -10.57 -10.12
C TYR A 12 -8.18 -9.73 -9.04
N ASP A 13 -9.45 -9.37 -9.23
CA ASP A 13 -10.20 -8.58 -8.25
C ASP A 13 -10.37 -9.32 -6.91
N LYS A 14 -10.52 -10.64 -6.92
CA LYS A 14 -10.51 -11.45 -5.68
C LYS A 14 -9.17 -11.38 -4.96
N LEU A 15 -8.05 -11.49 -5.70
CA LEU A 15 -6.73 -11.36 -5.10
C LEU A 15 -6.54 -9.98 -4.48
N LEU A 16 -6.98 -8.93 -5.19
CA LEU A 16 -6.92 -7.56 -4.70
C LEU A 16 -7.77 -7.37 -3.43
N ILE A 17 -9.00 -7.87 -3.42
CA ILE A 17 -9.88 -7.84 -2.24
C ILE A 17 -9.22 -8.58 -1.06
N SER A 18 -8.60 -9.73 -1.32
CA SER A 18 -7.88 -10.49 -0.30
C SER A 18 -6.69 -9.72 0.26
N ALA A 19 -5.89 -9.09 -0.61
CA ALA A 19 -4.76 -8.26 -0.20
C ALA A 19 -5.19 -7.04 0.62
N ILE A 20 -6.25 -6.34 0.19
CA ILE A 20 -6.86 -5.24 0.95
C ILE A 20 -7.32 -5.72 2.33
N SER A 21 -8.01 -6.85 2.37
CA SER A 21 -8.54 -7.43 3.62
C SER A 21 -7.43 -7.84 4.58
N LEU A 22 -6.28 -8.26 4.05
CA LEU A 22 -5.09 -8.56 4.85
C LEU A 22 -4.45 -7.28 5.40
N VAL A 23 -4.18 -6.27 4.56
CA VAL A 23 -3.43 -5.06 4.93
C VAL A 23 -4.25 -4.11 5.82
N ASN A 24 -5.55 -3.97 5.56
CA ASN A 24 -6.43 -3.02 6.27
C ASN A 24 -6.37 -3.12 7.81
N PRO A 25 -6.52 -4.31 8.45
CA PRO A 25 -6.43 -4.41 9.90
C PRO A 25 -5.02 -4.09 10.43
N HIS A 26 -3.95 -4.30 9.65
CA HIS A 26 -2.60 -3.92 10.08
C HIS A 26 -2.42 -2.40 10.07
N LEU A 27 -2.97 -1.68 9.09
CA LEU A 27 -2.97 -0.22 9.08
C LEU A 27 -3.74 0.36 10.27
N GLY A 28 -4.92 -0.20 10.57
CA GLY A 28 -5.70 0.22 11.73
C GLY A 28 -4.95 0.02 13.06
N ARG A 29 -4.31 -1.15 13.23
CA ARG A 29 -3.49 -1.42 14.42
C ARG A 29 -2.28 -0.49 14.51
N TYR A 30 -1.60 -0.24 13.40
CA TYR A 30 -0.45 0.66 13.37
C TYR A 30 -0.85 2.09 13.75
N ALA A 31 -1.97 2.60 13.23
CA ALA A 31 -2.47 3.92 13.60
C ALA A 31 -2.82 4.02 15.10
N LEU A 32 -3.48 3.01 15.66
CA LEU A 32 -3.76 2.94 17.10
C LEU A 32 -2.47 2.91 17.92
N HIS A 33 -1.48 2.14 17.46
CA HIS A 33 -0.19 2.03 18.12
C HIS A 33 0.52 3.38 18.18
N LEU A 34 0.54 4.16 17.09
CA LEU A 34 1.11 5.51 17.08
C LEU A 34 0.42 6.42 18.10
N VAL A 35 -0.91 6.33 18.24
CA VAL A 35 -1.68 7.10 19.23
C VAL A 35 -1.36 6.67 20.66
N ASP A 36 -1.18 5.37 20.91
CA ASP A 36 -0.83 4.87 22.24
C ASP A 36 0.61 5.24 22.63
N VAL A 37 1.54 5.24 21.68
CA VAL A 37 2.92 5.74 21.89
C VAL A 37 2.90 7.23 22.22
N ASP A 38 2.17 8.05 21.46
CA ASP A 38 2.03 9.49 21.72
C ASP A 38 1.41 9.78 23.09
N ALA A 39 0.42 8.97 23.50
CA ALA A 39 -0.21 9.07 24.80
C ALA A 39 0.62 8.46 25.96
N GLY A 40 1.82 7.93 25.69
CA GLY A 40 2.69 7.30 26.69
C GLY A 40 2.15 5.98 27.26
N ARG A 41 1.22 5.32 26.56
CA ARG A 41 0.63 4.03 26.94
C ARG A 41 1.17 2.84 26.12
N GLY A 42 1.98 3.10 25.10
CA GLY A 42 2.59 2.10 24.23
C GLY A 42 4.10 2.30 24.06
N GLU A 43 4.79 1.25 23.64
CA GLU A 43 6.21 1.26 23.29
C GLU A 43 6.40 1.43 21.78
N GLN A 44 7.50 1.98 21.28
CA GLN A 44 7.72 2.06 19.83
C GLN A 44 7.81 0.67 19.19
N LEU A 45 7.25 0.51 17.99
CA LEU A 45 7.41 -0.74 17.24
C LEU A 45 8.87 -0.89 16.76
N PRO A 46 9.35 -2.12 16.57
CA PRO A 46 10.60 -2.35 15.89
C PRO A 46 10.55 -1.79 14.46
N PRO A 47 11.61 -1.11 13.97
CA PRO A 47 11.63 -0.56 12.60
C PRO A 47 11.36 -1.60 11.50
N ALA A 48 11.70 -2.87 11.74
CA ALA A 48 11.44 -3.96 10.81
C ALA A 48 9.93 -4.19 10.57
N GLU A 49 9.10 -4.02 11.59
CA GLU A 49 7.64 -4.19 11.47
C GLU A 49 7.01 -3.04 10.66
N GLU A 50 7.48 -1.81 10.91
CA GLU A 50 7.06 -0.63 10.15
C GLU A 50 7.45 -0.77 8.67
N LEU A 51 8.68 -1.21 8.40
CA LEU A 51 9.15 -1.47 7.04
C LEU A 51 8.35 -2.57 6.35
N GLN A 52 8.00 -3.63 7.07
CA GLN A 52 7.20 -4.72 6.52
C GLN A 52 5.79 -4.26 6.13
N LEU A 53 5.13 -3.49 7.01
CA LEU A 53 3.83 -2.90 6.71
C LEU A 53 3.92 -1.93 5.53
N GLY A 54 4.93 -1.06 5.51
CA GLY A 54 5.16 -0.12 4.42
C GLY A 54 5.32 -0.83 3.06
N ARG A 55 6.09 -1.92 3.01
CA ARG A 55 6.25 -2.73 1.78
C ARG A 55 4.91 -3.32 1.31
N ALA A 56 4.13 -3.89 2.22
CA ALA A 56 2.84 -4.47 1.87
C ALA A 56 1.85 -3.42 1.33
N VAL A 57 1.88 -2.19 1.87
CA VAL A 57 1.08 -1.06 1.36
C VAL A 57 1.53 -0.63 -0.03
N VAL A 58 2.85 -0.55 -0.27
CA VAL A 58 3.40 -0.20 -1.59
C VAL A 58 3.00 -1.23 -2.64
N GLU A 59 3.16 -2.52 -2.35
CA GLU A 59 2.78 -3.61 -3.25
C GLU A 59 1.28 -3.56 -3.58
N LEU A 60 0.43 -3.39 -2.57
CA LEU A 60 -1.01 -3.22 -2.76
C LEU A 60 -1.33 -1.99 -3.62
N GLY A 61 -0.62 -0.87 -3.41
CA GLY A 61 -0.77 0.35 -4.21
C GLY A 61 -0.46 0.12 -5.69
N VAL A 62 0.62 -0.60 -6.00
CA VAL A 62 1.01 -0.97 -7.36
C VAL A 62 -0.09 -1.82 -8.03
N ASP A 63 -0.65 -2.79 -7.30
CA ASP A 63 -1.73 -3.62 -7.85
C ASP A 63 -3.02 -2.83 -8.11
N ILE A 64 -3.37 -1.89 -7.25
CA ILE A 64 -4.51 -0.98 -7.47
C ILE A 64 -4.27 -0.10 -8.71
N GLN A 65 -3.06 0.45 -8.88
CA GLN A 65 -2.70 1.25 -10.04
C GLN A 65 -2.77 0.43 -11.34
N ARG A 66 -2.17 -0.76 -11.36
CA ARG A 66 -2.22 -1.68 -12.49
C ARG A 66 -3.65 -2.02 -12.88
N ARG A 67 -4.54 -2.24 -11.89
CA ARG A 67 -5.97 -2.44 -12.14
C ARG A 67 -6.62 -1.23 -12.79
N ALA A 68 -6.32 -0.02 -12.32
CA ALA A 68 -6.91 1.22 -12.83
C ALA A 68 -6.47 1.48 -14.29
N GLU A 69 -5.18 1.34 -14.59
CA GLU A 69 -4.61 1.49 -15.94
C GLU A 69 -5.31 0.57 -16.95
N GLN A 70 -5.51 -0.70 -16.57
CA GLN A 70 -6.12 -1.70 -17.46
C GLN A 70 -7.64 -1.52 -17.64
N ARG A 71 -8.32 -0.80 -16.74
CA ARG A 71 -9.73 -0.44 -16.89
C ARG A 71 -9.97 0.71 -17.88
N GLY A 72 -8.93 1.34 -18.42
CA GLY A 72 -9.06 2.29 -19.54
C GLY A 72 -9.25 3.74 -19.12
N GLY A 73 -8.38 4.25 -18.26
CA GLY A 73 -8.25 5.69 -18.07
C GLY A 73 -6.80 6.10 -18.18
N GLU A 74 -6.42 6.79 -19.25
CA GLU A 74 -5.39 7.82 -19.12
C GLU A 74 -5.86 8.74 -17.98
N LEU A 75 -5.30 8.57 -16.79
CA LEU A 75 -5.43 9.57 -15.74
C LEU A 75 -4.63 10.79 -16.25
N PRO A 76 -5.25 11.95 -16.47
CA PRO A 76 -4.49 13.17 -16.72
C PRO A 76 -3.71 13.44 -15.43
N GLY A 77 -2.41 13.16 -15.42
CA GLY A 77 -1.51 13.47 -14.31
C GLY A 77 -0.97 12.30 -13.48
N ALA A 78 -1.00 11.05 -13.95
CA ALA A 78 -0.32 9.92 -13.29
C ALA A 78 1.24 9.97 -13.37
N THR A 79 1.81 11.17 -13.45
CA THR A 79 3.25 11.45 -13.33
C THR A 79 3.48 12.34 -12.10
N ALA A 80 3.12 11.89 -10.90
CA ALA A 80 3.49 12.60 -9.66
C ALA A 80 3.41 11.75 -8.37
N ALA A 81 3.56 10.42 -8.46
CA ALA A 81 3.83 9.59 -7.28
C ALA A 81 5.12 8.78 -7.45
N GLY A 82 6.05 9.28 -8.27
CA GLY A 82 7.45 9.05 -7.98
C GLY A 82 7.77 9.95 -6.80
N GLY A 83 8.26 9.37 -5.69
CA GLY A 83 8.77 10.16 -4.57
C GLY A 83 9.66 11.25 -5.13
N GLN A 84 9.18 12.49 -5.09
CA GLN A 84 10.03 13.63 -5.32
C GLN A 84 11.00 13.55 -4.14
N ALA A 85 12.24 13.17 -4.47
CA ALA A 85 13.35 13.36 -3.56
C ALA A 85 13.16 14.75 -2.98
N VAL A 86 13.10 14.83 -1.65
CA VAL A 86 13.39 16.07 -0.96
C VAL A 86 14.76 16.47 -1.47
N ASP A 87 14.79 17.40 -2.43
CA ASP A 87 16.00 18.06 -2.84
C ASP A 87 16.54 18.75 -1.58
N GLU A 88 17.56 18.11 -1.02
CA GLU A 88 18.51 18.72 -0.13
C GLU A 88 19.28 19.73 -0.98
N GLU A 89 18.82 20.98 -1.01
CA GLU A 89 19.61 22.08 -1.55
C GLU A 89 19.60 23.29 -0.61
N ALA A 90 20.73 23.39 0.10
CA ALA A 90 21.43 24.56 0.65
C ALA A 90 20.80 25.42 1.76
#